data_AF-A0A950NRF4-F1
#
_entry.id   AF-A0A950NRF4-F1
#
_cell.length_a   1.000
_cell.length_b   1.000
_cell.length_c   1.000
_cell.angle_alpha   90.00
_cell.angle_beta   90.00
_cell.angle_gamma   90.00
#
_symmetry.space_group_name_H-M   'P 1'
#
loop_
_entity.id
_entity.type
_entity.pdbx_description
1 polymer ?
#
loop_
_entity_poly.entity_id
_entity_poly.type
_entity_poly.pdbx_seq_one_letter_code
_entity_poly.pdbx_strand_id
1 'polypeptide(L)' 'ELSSITAVVDGADDVDVLRNLDSLVRKSLVVADHTASRTRYGLFETIRQFAEDRLAETGALERIRDRHAAHFARECATR' A
#
# COMPACT_ATOMS: atom_id res chain seq x y z
N GLU A 1 5.83 -2.53 3.13
CA GLU A 1 6.71 -1.48 3.70
C GLU A 1 6.11 -0.12 3.42
N LEU A 2 6.29 0.86 4.31
CA LEU A 2 5.74 2.22 4.17
C LEU A 2 6.18 2.88 2.84
N SER A 3 7.44 2.70 2.43
CA SER A 3 8.00 3.24 1.19
C SER A 3 7.24 2.81 -0.07
N SER A 4 6.74 1.58 -0.09
CA SER A 4 5.97 1.04 -1.21
C SER A 4 4.56 1.61 -1.25
N ILE A 5 4.00 2.00 -0.10
CA ILE A 5 2.66 2.58 0.01
C ILE A 5 2.71 4.05 -0.41
N THR A 6 3.69 4.80 0.09
CA THR A 6 3.87 6.21 -0.30
C THR A 6 4.24 6.35 -1.78
N ALA A 7 4.93 5.37 -2.36
CA ALA A 7 5.22 5.35 -3.79
C ALA A 7 3.96 5.29 -4.67
N VAL A 8 2.83 4.76 -4.19
CA VAL A 8 1.58 4.62 -4.97
C VAL A 8 0.50 5.63 -4.63
N VAL A 9 0.55 6.25 -3.43
CA VAL A 9 -0.42 7.27 -3.00
C VAL A 9 0.00 8.64 -3.52
N ASP A 10 -0.78 9.21 -4.44
CA ASP A 10 -0.54 10.58 -4.93
C ASP A 10 -0.97 11.63 -3.89
N GLY A 11 -0.14 12.66 -3.72
CA GLY A 11 -0.50 13.89 -3.02
C GLY A 11 -0.66 13.79 -1.49
N ALA A 12 -0.30 12.66 -0.89
CA ALA A 12 -0.23 12.50 0.57
C ALA A 12 1.23 12.49 1.04
N ASP A 13 1.50 13.13 2.17
CA ASP A 13 2.79 12.97 2.85
C ASP A 13 2.81 11.69 3.70
N ASP A 14 4.01 11.34 4.20
CA ASP A 14 4.21 10.15 5.01
C ASP A 14 3.35 10.14 6.30
N VAL A 15 3.05 11.32 6.86
CA VAL A 15 2.26 11.47 8.08
C VAL A 15 0.79 11.15 7.81
N ASP A 16 0.25 11.65 6.70
CA ASP A 16 -1.11 11.34 6.25
C ASP A 16 -1.27 9.85 5.91
N VAL A 17 -0.29 9.26 5.23
CA VAL A 17 -0.29 7.82 4.93
C VAL A 17 -0.27 7.01 6.23
N LEU A 18 0.58 7.36 7.20
CA LEU A 18 0.62 6.70 8.51
C LEU A 18 -0.68 6.85 9.28
N ARG A 19 -1.30 8.03 9.28
CA ARG A 19 -2.59 8.27 9.94
C ARG A 19 -3.71 7.40 9.35
N ASN A 20 -3.73 7.26 8.02
CA ASN A 20 -4.69 6.39 7.34
C ASN A 20 -4.43 4.91 7.66
N LEU A 21 -3.16 4.48 7.66
CA LEU A 21 -2.80 3.11 8.05
C LEU A 21 -3.19 2.81 9.51
N ASP A 22 -2.94 3.72 10.46
CA ASP A 22 -3.39 3.56 11.85
C ASP A 22 -4.90 3.38 11.94
N SER A 23 -5.68 4.20 11.20
CA SER A 23 -7.13 4.04 11.17
C SER A 23 -7.57 2.69 10.58
N LEU A 24 -6.88 2.16 9.57
CA LEU A 24 -7.20 0.88 8.96
C LEU A 24 -6.83 -0.29 9.88
N VAL A 25 -5.71 -0.18 10.60
CA VAL A 25 -5.27 -1.17 11.59
C VAL A 25 -6.27 -1.23 12.76
N ARG A 26 -6.70 -0.08 13.29
CA ARG A 26 -7.72 -0.02 14.36
C ARG A 26 -9.06 -0.64 13.96
N LYS A 27 -9.38 -0.64 12.65
CA LYS A 27 -10.60 -1.24 12.09
C LYS A 27 -10.40 -2.70 11.66
N SER A 28 -9.23 -3.27 11.92
CA SER A 28 -8.86 -4.63 11.48
C SER A 28 -9.01 -4.82 9.96
N LEU A 29 -8.74 -3.78 9.17
CA LEU A 29 -8.72 -3.86 7.71
C LEU A 29 -7.31 -4.09 7.15
N VAL A 30 -6.31 -3.67 7.92
CA VAL A 30 -4.88 -3.85 7.65
C VAL A 30 -4.23 -4.47 8.89
N VAL A 31 -3.30 -5.39 8.68
CA VAL A 31 -2.44 -5.95 9.72
C VAL A 31 -1.06 -5.34 9.59
N ALA A 32 -0.54 -4.77 10.68
CA ALA A 32 0.84 -4.31 10.76
C ALA A 32 1.68 -5.36 11.47
N ASP A 33 2.62 -5.96 10.75
CA ASP A 33 3.62 -6.89 11.28
C ASP A 33 4.92 -6.13 11.56
N HIS A 34 5.26 -6.05 12.85
CA HIS A 34 6.43 -5.37 13.38
C HIS A 34 7.59 -6.32 13.69
N THR A 35 7.48 -7.61 13.36
CA THR A 35 8.50 -8.63 13.71
C THR A 35 9.72 -8.60 12.78
N ALA A 36 9.57 -8.07 11.57
CA ALA A 36 10.64 -7.92 10.60
C ALA A 36 11.47 -6.65 10.83
N SER A 37 12.62 -6.54 10.16
CA SER A 37 13.48 -5.34 10.18
C SER A 37 12.81 -4.08 9.63
N ARG A 38 11.69 -4.24 8.92
CA ARG A 38 10.81 -3.16 8.49
C ARG A 38 9.34 -3.59 8.67
N THR A 39 8.46 -2.62 8.97
CA THR A 39 7.03 -2.89 9.21
C THR A 39 6.30 -3.30 7.93
N ARG A 40 5.78 -4.53 7.91
CA ARG A 40 4.98 -5.04 6.82
C ARG A 40 3.51 -4.80 7.08
N TYR A 41 2.82 -4.23 6.08
CA TYR A 41 1.38 -4.02 6.11
C TYR A 41 0.73 -5.04 5.18
N GLY A 42 -0.20 -5.83 5.71
CA GLY A 42 -0.98 -6.82 4.95
C GLY A 42 -2.46 -6.46 4.97
N LEU A 43 -3.17 -6.75 3.88
CA LEU A 43 -4.63 -6.67 3.81
C LEU A 43 -5.23 -8.08 3.90
N PHE A 44 -6.43 -8.18 4.49
CA PHE A 44 -7.25 -9.37 4.32
C PHE A 44 -7.67 -9.52 2.86
N GLU A 45 -7.79 -10.77 2.39
CA GLU A 45 -8.10 -11.07 0.99
C GLU A 45 -9.38 -10.37 0.50
N THR A 46 -10.43 -10.36 1.33
CA THR A 46 -11.70 -9.68 1.01
C THR A 46 -11.54 -8.16 0.86
N ILE A 47 -10.68 -7.54 1.68
CA ILE A 47 -10.40 -6.10 1.58
C ILE A 47 -9.53 -5.80 0.37
N ARG A 48 -8.59 -6.70 0.03
CA ARG A 48 -7.77 -6.62 -1.18
C ARG A 48 -8.67 -6.63 -2.43
N GLN A 49 -9.60 -7.59 -2.52
CA GLN A 49 -10.55 -7.69 -3.62
C GLN A 49 -11.42 -6.43 -3.72
N PHE A 50 -12.00 -5.97 -2.60
CA PHE A 50 -12.77 -4.74 -2.57
C PHE A 50 -11.98 -3.53 -3.08
N ALA A 51 -10.72 -3.37 -2.65
CA ALA A 51 -9.88 -2.27 -3.11
C ALA A 51 -9.58 -2.36 -4.61
N GLU A 52 -9.31 -3.56 -5.14
CA GLU A 52 -9.11 -3.76 -6.57
C GLU A 52 -10.35 -3.41 -7.40
N ASP A 53 -11.54 -3.82 -6.95
CA ASP A 53 -12.80 -3.48 -7.60
C ASP A 53 -13.02 -1.96 -7.64
N ARG A 54 -12.77 -1.26 -6.52
CA ARG A 54 -12.85 0.22 -6.47
C ARG A 54 -11.84 0.90 -7.38
N LEU A 55 -10.64 0.36 -7.50
CA LEU A 55 -9.62 0.89 -8.42
C LEU A 55 -9.98 0.62 -9.88
N ALA A 56 -10.63 -0.50 -10.17
CA ALA A 56 -11.14 -0.80 -11.51
C ALA A 56 -12.29 0.14 -11.90
N GLU A 57 -13.25 0.37 -10.99
CA GLU A 57 -14.38 1.31 -11.18
C GLU A 57 -13.91 2.73 -11.52
N THR A 58 -12.79 3.15 -10.93
CA THR A 58 -12.19 4.48 -11.14
C THR A 58 -11.20 4.53 -12.31
N GLY A 59 -10.93 3.40 -12.96
CA GLY A 59 -9.92 3.28 -14.03
C GLY A 59 -8.49 3.57 -13.55
N ALA A 60 -8.22 3.43 -12.25
CA ALA A 60 -6.90 3.68 -11.64
C ALA A 60 -6.07 2.42 -11.43
N LEU A 61 -6.68 1.23 -11.54
CA LEU A 61 -6.04 -0.05 -11.22
C LEU A 61 -4.71 -0.28 -11.94
N GLU A 62 -4.67 -0.13 -13.26
CA GLU A 62 -3.45 -0.35 -14.05
C GLU A 62 -2.34 0.65 -13.65
N ARG A 63 -2.67 1.94 -13.54
CA ARG A 63 -1.70 2.97 -13.13
C ARG A 63 -1.09 2.69 -11.76
N ILE A 64 -1.91 2.25 -10.80
CA ILE A 64 -1.40 1.90 -9.46
C ILE A 64 -0.52 0.65 -9.52
N ARG A 65 -0.90 -0.38 -10.29
CA ARG A 65 -0.09 -1.60 -10.47
C ARG A 65 1.26 -1.28 -11.10
N ASP A 66 1.29 -0.45 -12.14
CA ASP A 66 2.52 -0.05 -12.81
C ASP A 66 3.46 0.72 -11.89
N ARG A 67 2.92 1.68 -11.12
CA ARG A 67 3.70 2.46 -10.17
C ARG A 67 4.26 1.60 -9.04
N HIS A 68 3.48 0.66 -8.55
CA HIS A 68 3.91 -0.32 -7.55
C HIS A 68 5.04 -1.22 -8.09
N ALA A 69 4.87 -1.76 -9.31
CA ALA A 69 5.87 -2.58 -9.97
C ALA A 69 7.17 -1.79 -10.22
N ALA A 70 7.06 -0.54 -10.67
CA ALA A 70 8.20 0.34 -10.90
C ALA A 70 8.99 0.64 -9.60
N HIS A 71 8.31 0.79 -8.46
CA HIS A 71 8.99 0.95 -7.17
C HIS A 71 9.85 -0.27 -6.83
N PHE A 72 9.29 -1.47 -6.90
CA PHE A 72 10.04 -2.69 -6.60
C PHE A 72 11.13 -2.99 -7.63
N ALA A 73 10.90 -2.71 -8.92
CA ALA A 73 11.93 -2.83 -9.94
C ALA A 73 13.15 -1.94 -9.63
N ARG A 74 12.91 -0.71 -9.16
CA ARG A 74 13.98 0.21 -8.72
C ARG A 74 14.68 -0.27 -7.45
N GLU A 75 13.93 -0.74 -6.44
CA GLU A 75 14.54 -1.29 -5.22
C GLU A 75 15.42 -2.51 -5.53
N CYS A 76 14.97 -3.41 -6.42
CA CYS A 76 15.77 -4.57 -6.85
C CYS A 76 17.01 -4.17 -7.64
N ALA A 77 16.92 -3.16 -8.51
CA ALA A 77 18.08 -2.67 -9.28
C ALA A 77 19.14 -1.96 -8.42
N THR A 78 18.78 -1.56 -7.19
CA THR A 78 19.66 -0.84 -6.25
C THR A 78 20.31 -1.81 -5.22
N ARG A 79 19.97 -3.10 -5.27
CA ARG A 79 20.50 -4.16 -4.41
C ARG A 79 21.52 -5.00 -5.15
#